data_AF-A0A7T5RI20-F1
#
_entry.id   AF-A0A7T5RI20-F1
#
_cell.length_a   1.000
_cell.length_b   1.000
_cell.length_c   1.000
_cell.angle_alpha   90.00
_cell.angle_beta   90.00
_cell.angle_gamma   90.00
#
_symmetry.space_group_name_H-M   'P 1'
#
loop_
_entity.id
_entity.type
_entity.pdbx_description
1 polymer ?
#
loop_
_entity_poly.entity_id
_entity_poly.type
_entity_poly.pdbx_seq_one_letter_code
_entity_poly.pdbx_strand_id
1 'polypeptide(L)'
;MNKKITYLKIFGVLAVSYLIINIFAKEVFIANTPKIRPNLDRYIASKLNSNIQFLAGLINKRTPEEELKDIPLKMVTKGIYAKDKDNVSQTVIKLNEVEFVEYTFNTSKGPIKIKVPKGQNPPPQGAFE
;
A
#
# COMPACT_ATOMS: atom_id res chain seq x y z
N MET A 1 -35.75 -11.79 42.86
CA MET A 1 -34.82 -11.31 41.79
C MET A 1 -35.62 -10.51 40.76
N ASN A 2 -35.20 -9.29 40.45
CA ASN A 2 -35.96 -8.40 39.57
C ASN A 2 -35.90 -8.91 38.12
N LYS A 3 -36.99 -9.45 37.59
CA LYS A 3 -37.04 -10.14 36.28
C LYS A 3 -36.45 -9.29 35.15
N LYS A 4 -36.65 -7.97 35.18
CA LYS A 4 -36.11 -7.00 34.21
C LYS A 4 -34.58 -6.99 34.17
N ILE A 5 -33.94 -7.04 35.34
CA ILE A 5 -32.47 -7.07 35.47
C ILE A 5 -31.92 -8.39 34.94
N THR A 6 -32.63 -9.50 35.16
CA THR A 6 -32.25 -10.81 34.61
C THR A 6 -32.27 -10.81 33.08
N TYR A 7 -33.32 -10.30 32.45
CA TYR A 7 -33.39 -10.22 30.99
C TYR A 7 -32.32 -9.30 30.40
N LEU A 8 -32.03 -8.17 31.05
CA LEU A 8 -30.96 -7.25 30.63
C LEU A 8 -29.58 -7.93 30.68
N LYS A 9 -29.32 -8.72 31.73
CA LYS A 9 -28.07 -9.50 31.84
C LYS A 9 -27.96 -10.55 30.74
N ILE A 10 -29.04 -11.27 30.44
CA ILE A 10 -29.07 -12.27 29.35
C ILE A 10 -28.78 -11.59 28.02
N PHE A 11 -29.44 -10.46 27.74
CA PHE A 11 -29.19 -9.68 26.52
C PHE A 11 -27.74 -9.21 26.44
N GLY A 12 -27.18 -8.72 27.55
CA GLY A 12 -25.79 -8.32 27.63
C GLY A 12 -24.82 -9.47 27.31
N VAL A 13 -25.05 -10.65 27.88
CA VAL A 13 -24.23 -11.85 27.60
C VAL A 13 -24.33 -12.26 26.12
N LEU A 14 -25.51 -12.19 25.52
CA LEU A 14 -25.70 -12.49 24.10
C LEU A 14 -24.99 -11.48 23.20
N ALA A 15 -25.10 -10.19 23.51
CA ALA A 15 -24.44 -9.12 22.76
C ALA A 15 -22.91 -9.26 22.84
N VAL A 16 -22.36 -9.50 24.03
CA VAL A 16 -20.92 -9.71 24.22
C VAL A 16 -20.45 -10.97 23.49
N SER A 17 -21.19 -12.08 23.60
CA SER A 17 -20.88 -13.32 22.88
C SER A 17 -20.85 -13.10 21.37
N TYR A 18 -21.83 -12.37 20.83
CA TYR A 18 -21.88 -12.04 19.40
C TYR A 18 -20.68 -11.21 18.94
N LEU A 19 -20.25 -10.23 19.73
CA LEU A 19 -19.06 -9.43 19.43
C LEU A 19 -17.79 -10.28 19.44
N ILE A 20 -17.62 -11.16 20.43
CA ILE A 20 -16.47 -12.06 20.52
C ILE A 20 -16.41 -12.98 19.31
N ILE A 21 -17.53 -13.61 18.93
CA ILE A 21 -17.58 -14.50 17.77
C ILE A 21 -17.18 -13.75 16.49
N ASN A 22 -17.66 -12.53 16.30
CA ASN A 22 -17.29 -11.71 15.14
C ASN A 22 -15.80 -11.36 15.09
N ILE A 23 -15.20 -11.04 16.24
CA ILE A 23 -13.77 -10.74 16.33
C ILE A 23 -12.95 -12.00 16.00
N PHE A 24 -13.31 -13.14 16.60
CA PHE A 24 -12.60 -14.41 16.35
C PHE A 24 -12.72 -14.85 14.89
N ALA A 25 -13.92 -14.76 14.30
CA ALA A 25 -14.16 -15.09 12.89
C ALA A 25 -13.31 -14.27 11.92
N LYS A 26 -13.07 -12.99 12.23
CA LYS A 26 -12.31 -12.07 11.35
C LYS A 26 -10.81 -12.10 11.59
N GLU A 27 -10.39 -12.18 12.85
CA GLU A 27 -9.00 -11.95 13.24
C GLU A 27 -8.23 -13.23 13.55
N VAL A 28 -8.88 -14.22 14.16
CA VAL A 28 -8.24 -15.44 14.67
C VAL A 28 -8.30 -16.56 13.63
N PHE A 29 -9.42 -16.68 12.94
CA PHE A 29 -9.70 -17.77 12.00
C PHE A 29 -9.33 -17.41 10.56
N ILE A 30 -8.80 -18.38 9.81
CA ILE A 30 -8.51 -18.21 8.38
C ILE A 30 -9.74 -18.58 7.56
N ALA A 31 -10.22 -17.67 6.71
CA ALA A 31 -11.20 -17.94 5.66
C ALA A 31 -12.48 -18.67 6.15
N ASN A 32 -13.06 -18.21 7.27
CA ASN A 32 -14.25 -18.82 7.89
C ASN A 32 -14.09 -20.31 8.29
N THR A 33 -12.86 -20.79 8.40
CA THR A 33 -12.57 -22.14 8.92
C THR A 33 -12.23 -22.06 10.41
N PRO A 34 -12.50 -23.11 11.21
CA PRO A 34 -12.10 -23.14 12.62
C PRO A 34 -10.58 -23.27 12.82
N LYS A 35 -9.77 -23.08 11.77
CA LYS A 35 -8.31 -23.14 11.85
C LYS A 35 -7.76 -21.79 12.30
N ILE A 36 -7.05 -21.81 13.42
CA ILE A 36 -6.32 -20.66 13.96
C ILE A 36 -5.19 -20.28 13.00
N ARG A 37 -5.04 -18.98 12.72
CA ARG A 37 -3.98 -18.46 11.87
C ARG A 37 -2.59 -18.76 12.45
N PRO A 38 -1.66 -19.35 11.66
CA PRO A 38 -0.26 -19.46 12.09
C PRO A 38 0.37 -18.06 12.12
N ASN A 39 1.11 -17.74 13.19
CA ASN A 39 1.66 -16.41 13.48
C ASN A 39 0.61 -15.32 13.79
N LEU A 40 -0.46 -15.69 14.51
CA LEU A 40 -1.50 -14.75 14.95
C LEU A 40 -0.93 -13.58 15.76
N ASP A 41 0.07 -13.85 16.59
CA ASP A 41 0.83 -12.86 17.36
C ASP A 41 1.46 -11.78 16.47
N ARG A 42 2.16 -12.18 15.41
CA ARG A 42 2.78 -11.24 14.45
C ARG A 42 1.73 -10.47 13.67
N TYR A 43 0.62 -11.12 13.32
CA TYR A 43 -0.50 -10.47 12.63
C TYR A 43 -1.17 -9.39 13.48
N ILE A 44 -1.45 -9.69 14.75
CA ILE A 44 -2.03 -8.71 15.69
C ILE A 44 -1.04 -7.57 15.94
N ALA A 45 0.24 -7.87 16.16
CA ALA A 45 1.28 -6.87 16.39
C ALA A 45 1.43 -5.92 15.18
N SER A 46 1.43 -6.45 13.95
CA SER A 46 1.55 -5.63 12.74
C SER A 46 0.31 -4.76 12.52
N LYS A 47 -0.90 -5.31 12.74
CA LYS A 47 -2.17 -4.58 12.60
C LYS A 47 -2.33 -3.46 13.64
N LEU A 48 -1.91 -3.70 14.88
CA LEU A 48 -1.87 -2.67 15.92
C LEU A 48 -0.87 -1.57 15.56
N ASN A 49 0.33 -1.95 15.13
CA ASN A 49 1.36 -0.97 14.76
C ASN A 49 0.94 -0.13 13.54
N SER A 50 0.31 -0.72 12.52
CA SER A 50 -0.20 0.03 11.37
C SER A 50 -1.30 1.02 11.76
N ASN A 51 -2.21 0.63 12.66
CA ASN A 51 -3.28 1.52 13.11
C ASN A 51 -2.74 2.66 13.99
N ILE A 52 -1.75 2.39 14.84
CA ILE A 52 -1.07 3.42 15.64
C ILE A 52 -0.29 4.38 14.73
N GLN A 53 0.41 3.87 13.71
CA GLN A 53 1.10 4.71 12.73
C GLN A 53 0.14 5.54 11.88
N PHE A 54 -1.02 4.99 11.52
CA PHE A 54 -2.07 5.73 10.84
C PHE A 54 -2.63 6.86 11.73
N LEU A 55 -2.95 6.56 13.00
CA LEU A 55 -3.40 7.56 13.96
C LEU A 55 -2.33 8.62 14.25
N ALA A 56 -1.07 8.21 14.42
CA ALA A 56 0.06 9.13 14.55
C ALA A 56 0.23 9.98 13.28
N GLY A 57 0.02 9.40 12.10
CA GLY A 57 -0.02 10.12 10.83
C GLY A 57 -1.14 11.15 10.76
N LEU A 58 -2.33 10.85 11.27
CA LEU A 58 -3.44 11.81 11.36
C LEU A 58 -3.19 12.92 12.37
N ILE A 59 -2.48 12.62 13.46
CA ILE A 59 -2.16 13.59 14.52
C ILE A 59 -0.96 14.47 14.13
N ASN A 60 -0.01 13.97 13.32
CA ASN A 60 1.26 14.67 13.02
C ASN A 60 1.48 15.13 11.57
N LYS A 61 0.64 14.82 10.57
CA LYS A 61 1.07 15.08 9.18
C LYS A 61 0.56 16.38 8.59
N ARG A 62 1.53 17.29 8.40
CA ARG A 62 1.79 17.78 7.05
C ARG A 62 2.00 16.59 6.13
N THR A 63 1.20 16.47 5.08
CA THR A 63 1.39 15.35 4.12
C THR A 63 2.75 15.51 3.42
N PRO A 64 3.35 14.42 2.90
CA PRO A 64 4.52 14.51 2.02
C PRO A 64 4.33 15.51 0.86
N GLU A 65 3.08 15.70 0.42
CA GLU A 65 2.68 16.70 -0.57
C GLU A 65 2.76 18.14 -0.04
N GLU A 66 2.40 18.37 1.23
CA GLU A 66 2.55 19.67 1.89
C GLU A 66 4.03 20.02 2.13
N GLU A 67 4.87 19.05 2.51
CA GLU A 67 6.31 19.28 2.70
C GLU A 67 7.03 19.69 1.41
N LEU A 68 6.48 19.26 0.26
CA LEU A 68 7.01 19.53 -1.06
C LEU A 68 6.26 20.64 -1.80
N LYS A 69 5.24 21.28 -1.20
CA LYS A 69 4.35 22.23 -1.90
C LYS A 69 5.07 23.48 -2.40
N ASP A 70 6.02 23.98 -1.61
CA ASP A 70 6.76 25.21 -1.90
C ASP A 70 8.03 24.97 -2.72
N ILE A 71 8.31 23.71 -3.09
CA ILE A 71 9.53 23.35 -3.82
C ILE A 71 9.20 23.23 -5.30
N PRO A 72 9.82 24.06 -6.17
CA PRO A 72 9.59 23.96 -7.60
C PRO A 72 10.14 22.63 -8.14
N LEU A 73 9.39 22.03 -9.06
CA LEU A 73 9.81 20.85 -9.80
C LEU A 73 11.04 21.18 -10.67
N LYS A 74 12.14 20.44 -10.49
CA LYS A 74 13.34 20.53 -11.32
C LYS A 74 13.27 19.50 -12.44
N MET A 75 13.62 19.91 -13.66
CA MET A 75 13.67 18.99 -14.81
C MET A 75 14.93 18.12 -14.71
N VAL A 76 14.75 16.80 -14.67
CA VAL A 76 15.87 15.83 -14.67
C VAL A 76 16.16 15.38 -16.09
N THR A 77 15.11 15.12 -16.86
CA THR A 77 15.17 14.87 -18.30
C THR A 77 13.85 15.33 -18.93
N LYS A 78 13.79 15.45 -20.26
CA LYS A 78 12.62 15.95 -20.97
C LYS A 78 11.38 15.10 -20.62
N GLY A 79 10.37 15.72 -20.02
CA GLY A 79 9.16 15.06 -19.54
C GLY A 79 9.26 14.35 -18.18
N ILE A 80 10.41 14.39 -17.50
CA ILE A 80 10.58 13.88 -16.12
C ILE A 80 11.06 15.01 -15.23
N TYR A 81 10.22 15.33 -14.25
CA TYR A 81 10.47 16.37 -13.27
C TYR A 81 10.56 15.75 -11.87
N ALA A 82 11.47 16.22 -11.05
CA ALA A 82 11.64 15.75 -9.69
C ALA A 82 11.74 16.93 -8.71
N LYS A 83 11.24 16.72 -7.51
CA LYS A 83 11.55 17.56 -6.35
C LYS A 83 11.81 16.67 -5.15
N ASP A 84 12.75 17.08 -4.33
CA ASP A 84 13.23 16.36 -3.17
C ASP A 84 13.45 17.33 -2.00
N LYS A 85 13.13 16.86 -0.80
CA LYS A 85 13.48 17.51 0.45
C LYS A 85 13.57 16.49 1.55
N ASP A 86 14.67 16.52 2.29
CA ASP A 86 14.97 15.60 3.38
C ASP A 86 14.83 14.14 2.92
N ASN A 87 13.77 13.43 3.34
CA ASN A 87 13.49 12.03 3.01
C ASN A 87 12.26 11.83 2.10
N VAL A 88 11.74 12.91 1.52
CA VAL A 88 10.57 12.87 0.64
C VAL A 88 10.97 13.29 -0.76
N SER A 89 10.68 12.43 -1.75
CA SER A 89 10.86 12.74 -3.16
C SER A 89 9.55 12.57 -3.92
N GLN A 90 9.30 13.46 -4.88
CA GLN A 90 8.19 13.35 -5.82
C GLN A 90 8.73 13.46 -7.24
N THR A 91 8.45 12.44 -8.05
CA THR A 91 8.75 12.43 -9.48
C THR A 91 7.46 12.53 -10.27
N VAL A 92 7.39 13.50 -11.18
CA VAL A 92 6.28 13.70 -12.11
C VAL A 92 6.75 13.35 -13.51
N ILE A 93 6.11 12.35 -14.10
CA ILE A 93 6.40 11.90 -15.46
C ILE A 93 5.27 12.37 -16.37
N LYS A 94 5.57 13.31 -17.27
CA LYS A 94 4.67 13.78 -18.30
C LYS A 94 4.95 13.02 -19.60
N LEU A 95 4.23 11.91 -19.80
CA LEU A 95 4.43 11.01 -20.95
C LEU A 95 4.39 11.71 -22.31
N ASN A 96 3.59 12.78 -22.46
CA ASN A 96 3.47 13.54 -23.71
C ASN A 96 4.73 14.38 -24.05
N GLU A 97 5.59 14.65 -23.07
CA GLU A 97 6.82 15.41 -23.25
C GLU A 97 8.06 14.50 -23.41
N VAL A 98 7.93 13.20 -23.08
CA VAL A 98 9.01 12.22 -23.19
C VAL A 98 9.14 11.74 -24.63
N GLU A 99 10.30 11.99 -25.25
CA GLU A 99 10.63 11.42 -26.55
C GLU A 99 11.04 9.95 -26.37
N PHE A 100 10.20 9.02 -26.82
CA PHE A 100 10.50 7.59 -26.79
C PHE A 100 11.11 7.13 -28.12
N VAL A 101 12.04 6.17 -28.03
CA VAL A 101 12.56 5.39 -29.15
C VAL A 101 12.07 3.96 -29.00
N GLU A 102 11.57 3.38 -30.08
CA GLU A 102 11.12 1.98 -30.12
C GLU A 102 12.29 1.07 -30.49
N TYR A 103 12.56 0.08 -29.65
CA TYR A 103 13.52 -0.98 -29.93
C TYR A 103 12.78 -2.30 -30.06
N THR A 104 13.12 -3.07 -31.09
CA THR A 104 12.59 -4.43 -31.28
C THR A 104 13.65 -5.44 -30.85
N PHE A 105 13.32 -6.25 -29.86
CA PHE A 105 14.16 -7.33 -29.36
C PHE A 105 13.58 -8.65 -29.86
N ASN A 106 14.41 -9.46 -30.51
CA ASN A 106 14.03 -10.82 -30.89
C ASN A 106 14.36 -11.74 -29.72
N THR A 107 13.33 -12.25 -29.03
CA THR A 107 13.50 -13.25 -27.95
C THR A 107 13.10 -14.64 -28.43
N SER A 108 13.40 -15.67 -27.64
CA SER A 108 12.99 -17.06 -27.89
C SER A 108 11.47 -17.23 -28.02
N LYS A 109 10.68 -16.30 -27.48
CA LYS A 109 9.20 -16.29 -27.50
C LYS A 109 8.60 -15.37 -28.56
N GLY A 110 9.43 -14.68 -29.35
CA GLY A 110 9.01 -13.78 -30.43
C GLY A 110 9.51 -12.34 -30.28
N PRO A 111 9.16 -11.45 -31.23
CA PRO A 111 9.61 -10.05 -31.20
C PRO A 111 8.88 -9.25 -30.12
N ILE A 112 9.63 -8.63 -29.21
CA ILE A 112 9.12 -7.71 -28.18
C ILE A 112 9.52 -6.28 -28.55
N LYS A 113 8.54 -5.37 -28.58
CA LYS A 113 8.79 -3.93 -28.75
C LYS A 113 8.83 -3.24 -27.40
N ILE A 114 9.92 -2.56 -27.09
CA ILE A 114 10.04 -1.73 -25.89
C ILE A 114 10.25 -0.27 -26.27
N LYS A 115 9.66 0.62 -25.47
CA LYS A 115 9.83 2.08 -25.60
C LYS A 115 10.83 2.53 -24.56
N VAL A 116 11.94 3.11 -25.01
CA VAL A 116 13.01 3.62 -24.14
C VAL A 116 13.09 5.14 -24.32
N PRO A 117 13.19 5.94 -23.25
CA PRO A 117 13.42 7.38 -23.38
C PRO A 117 14.71 7.67 -24.17
N LYS A 118 14.64 8.61 -25.11
CA LYS A 118 15.76 9.02 -25.96
C LYS A 118 16.94 9.49 -25.10
N GLY A 119 18.12 8.94 -25.36
CA GLY A 119 19.36 9.27 -24.62
C GLY A 119 19.67 8.33 -23.45
N GLN A 120 18.81 7.35 -23.13
CA GLN A 120 19.17 6.25 -22.23
C GLN A 120 19.62 5.02 -23.02
N ASN A 121 20.57 4.28 -22.46
CA ASN A 121 21.01 3.02 -23.04
C ASN A 121 19.86 2.00 -22.99
N PRO A 122 19.58 1.29 -24.09
CA PRO A 122 18.57 0.25 -24.07
C PRO A 122 18.97 -0.87 -23.10
N PRO A 123 18.01 -1.54 -22.44
CA PRO A 123 18.30 -2.69 -21.60
C PRO A 123 19.05 -3.78 -22.40
N PRO A 124 20.00 -4.49 -21.79
CA PRO A 124 20.76 -5.53 -22.46
C PRO A 124 19.83 -6.65 -22.96
N GLN A 125 20.12 -7.21 -24.14
CA GLN A 125 19.28 -8.23 -24.79
C GLN A 125 19.01 -9.45 -23.89
N GLY A 126 19.97 -9.84 -23.05
CA GLY A 126 19.85 -10.96 -22.09
C GLY A 126 18.88 -10.72 -20.92
N ALA A 127 18.27 -9.54 -20.80
CA ALA A 127 17.23 -9.29 -19.79
C ALA A 127 15.86 -9.90 -20.15
N PHE A 128 15.68 -10.39 -21.38
CA PHE A 128 14.38 -10.83 -21.92
C PHE A 128 14.36 -12.30 -22.41
N GLU A 129 15.34 -13.12 -21.98
CA GLU A 129 15.39 -14.57 -22.26
C GLU A 129 14.42 -15.39 -21.37
#